data_AF-A0A7W1LAW1-F1
#
_entry.id   AF-A0A7W1LAW1-F1
#
_cell.length_a   1.000
_cell.length_b   1.000
_cell.length_c   1.000
_cell.angle_alpha   90.00
_cell.angle_beta   90.00
_cell.angle_gamma   90.00
#
_symmetry.space_group_name_H-M   'P 1'
#
loop_
_entity.id
_entity.type
_entity.pdbx_description
1 polymer ?
#
loop_
_entity_poly.entity_id
_entity_poly.type
_entity_poly.pdbx_seq_one_letter_code
_entity_poly.pdbx_strand_id
1 'polypeptide(L)'
;LKRARLEIYGVVQGVGFRPFVYAAAKKFNLKGFVGNASGGVFVEVEGETADLSDFQNFLNSNHPPLAHITAIHTKEIAMQFSTDFYIAESENRAGENTLVSPDVSVCEDCRRELFDDNDRRFRYPFINCTNCGTRFTITKDVPYDRPKTTMSVFEMCEQCQNEYDNPLDRRFHAQPNACAECGPNVWFIGKNGEKICEENAISATQNALLNGEIVAVKGIGGFHLACDAGNNEALSKLRMRKGRIDKPFAVMREMNIEPILDLCHFGMPDWLGNSFQDPEFPEAFARYARAFATRYPWIKFYTPVNEIFICAKFSALNGWWNEQEKSDRAFITATKNLVKASVLAMKEILEIQPEAVFIQSESSERTHAVCNCEETQKRADWENQVRFLPFDLLYCHQVRADVHGWLLDNGVSQDEYDWFMSHGIYERCVMGNDYYETNERILQHDGGEYVGEVFGWYLVTHEYYLRYRKPVMHTETNQKSQDAVVWLWRQWQNLLYMRERGIPVLGFTWYSLIDQVDWDTELREANNRVNPFGLYDMNRKIRPVGEAYKQIIKEYEEISVVPRSGILSVT
;
A
#
# COMPACT_ATOMS: atom_id res chain seq x y z
N LEU A 1 -6.08 10.70 58.01
CA LEU A 1 -4.98 10.65 57.03
C LEU A 1 -4.54 9.20 56.87
N LYS A 2 -4.12 8.81 55.67
CA LYS A 2 -3.52 7.52 55.36
C LYS A 2 -2.27 7.74 54.50
N ARG A 3 -1.41 6.73 54.44
CA ARG A 3 -0.30 6.68 53.49
C ARG A 3 -0.34 5.35 52.73
N ALA A 4 -0.17 5.41 51.42
CA ALA A 4 -0.16 4.25 50.55
C ALA A 4 1.07 4.26 49.64
N ARG A 5 1.62 3.07 49.39
CA ARG A 5 2.57 2.81 48.31
C ARG A 5 1.84 2.13 47.17
N LEU A 6 1.97 2.70 45.97
CA LEU A 6 1.47 2.13 44.73
C LEU A 6 2.67 1.67 43.90
N GLU A 7 2.60 0.44 43.39
CA GLU A 7 3.52 -0.10 42.39
C GLU A 7 2.76 -0.27 41.08
N ILE A 8 3.21 0.46 40.05
CA ILE A 8 2.53 0.62 38.77
C ILE A 8 3.37 -0.07 37.69
N TYR A 9 2.77 -1.01 36.98
CA TYR A 9 3.43 -1.85 35.98
C TYR A 9 2.89 -1.58 34.58
N GLY A 10 3.74 -1.78 33.56
CA GLY A 10 3.39 -1.62 32.14
C GLY A 10 4.36 -0.68 31.42
N VAL A 11 3.89 -0.05 30.35
CA VAL A 11 4.64 1.01 29.65
C VAL A 11 4.43 2.32 30.40
N VAL A 12 5.15 2.48 31.51
CA VAL A 12 4.98 3.63 32.43
C VAL A 12 6.28 4.41 32.65
N GLN A 13 7.35 4.04 31.95
CA GLN A 13 8.63 4.73 31.97
C GLN A 13 8.96 5.35 30.62
N GLY A 14 9.56 6.55 30.66
CA GLY A 14 9.86 7.32 29.44
C GLY A 14 8.64 7.92 28.74
N VAL A 15 7.46 7.89 29.37
CA VAL A 15 6.19 8.34 28.76
C VAL A 15 5.61 9.58 29.45
N GLY A 16 6.43 10.35 30.18
CA GLY A 16 5.94 11.50 30.96
C GLY A 16 5.14 11.13 32.22
N PHE A 17 5.22 9.87 32.67
CA PHE A 17 4.42 9.37 33.79
C PHE A 17 4.77 10.03 35.13
N ARG A 18 6.05 10.26 35.43
CA ARG A 18 6.48 10.95 36.66
C ARG A 18 5.92 12.39 36.77
N PRO A 19 6.05 13.24 35.72
CA PRO A 19 5.34 14.52 35.63
C PRO A 19 3.83 14.42 35.85
N PHE A 20 3.18 13.45 35.20
CA PHE A 20 1.74 13.25 35.30
C PHE A 20 1.31 12.92 36.74
N VAL A 21 2.01 11.98 37.40
CA VAL A 21 1.77 11.62 38.80
C VAL A 21 2.02 12.80 39.73
N TYR A 22 3.09 13.57 39.51
CA TYR A 22 3.40 14.77 40.28
C TYR A 22 2.26 15.81 40.18
N ALA A 23 1.79 16.11 38.97
CA ALA A 23 0.69 17.04 38.76
C ALA A 23 -0.62 16.54 39.40
N ALA A 24 -0.92 15.25 39.29
CA ALA A 24 -2.08 14.64 39.92
C ALA A 24 -1.99 14.73 41.45
N ALA A 25 -0.85 14.40 42.06
CA ALA A 25 -0.67 14.48 43.51
C ALA A 25 -0.88 15.90 44.03
N LYS A 26 -0.36 16.91 43.33
CA LYS A 26 -0.59 18.33 43.67
C LYS A 26 -2.07 18.72 43.54
N LYS A 27 -2.76 18.26 42.49
CA LYS A 27 -4.20 18.51 42.26
C LYS A 27 -5.08 17.98 43.40
N PHE A 28 -4.75 16.80 43.94
CA PHE A 28 -5.47 16.18 45.07
C PHE A 28 -4.85 16.53 46.43
N ASN A 29 -3.95 17.52 46.50
CA ASN A 29 -3.28 17.96 47.74
C ASN A 29 -2.57 16.84 48.53
N LEU A 30 -2.09 15.80 47.84
CA LEU A 30 -1.35 14.69 48.43
C LEU A 30 0.15 15.02 48.60
N LYS A 31 0.79 14.44 49.62
CA LYS A 31 2.22 14.58 49.93
C LYS A 31 2.95 13.26 49.72
N GLY A 32 4.25 13.27 49.43
CA GLY A 32 5.03 12.05 49.18
C GLY A 32 5.95 12.14 47.97
N PHE A 33 6.05 11.09 47.15
CA PHE A 33 6.93 11.08 45.99
C PHE A 33 6.57 10.05 44.92
N VAL A 34 7.14 10.22 43.72
CA VAL A 34 7.10 9.25 42.63
C VAL A 34 8.49 9.00 42.06
N GLY A 35 8.84 7.76 41.76
CA GLY A 35 10.13 7.39 41.15
C GLY A 35 10.03 6.19 40.22
N ASN A 36 11.04 5.99 39.39
CA ASN A 36 11.12 4.79 38.56
C ASN A 36 11.82 3.66 39.34
N ALA A 37 11.33 2.43 39.23
CA ALA A 37 12.01 1.23 39.69
C ALA A 37 12.27 0.27 38.52
N SER A 38 13.14 -0.73 38.70
CA SER A 38 13.44 -1.69 37.63
C SER A 38 12.18 -2.39 37.07
N GLY A 39 11.18 -2.67 37.91
CA GLY A 39 9.91 -3.28 37.51
C GLY A 39 8.78 -2.33 37.07
N GLY A 40 8.91 -1.00 37.21
CA GLY A 40 7.79 -0.09 36.96
C GLY A 40 7.95 1.30 37.58
N VAL A 41 6.85 1.93 37.98
CA VAL A 41 6.87 3.20 38.71
C VAL A 41 6.35 2.96 40.11
N PHE A 42 7.04 3.50 41.12
CA PHE A 42 6.53 3.51 42.49
C PHE A 42 6.05 4.90 42.86
N VAL A 43 4.95 4.96 43.60
CA VAL A 43 4.37 6.19 44.12
C VAL A 43 4.12 5.99 45.60
N GLU A 44 4.53 6.93 46.43
CA GLU A 44 4.09 7.01 47.81
C GLU A 44 3.32 8.30 48.02
N VAL A 45 2.10 8.17 48.53
CA VAL A 45 1.18 9.28 48.77
C VAL A 45 0.62 9.22 50.17
N GLU A 46 0.56 10.37 50.82
CA GLU A 46 0.00 10.61 52.15
C GLU A 46 -1.02 11.74 52.07
N GLY A 47 -2.21 11.54 52.65
CA GLY A 47 -3.30 12.52 52.61
C GLY A 47 -4.60 12.03 53.23
N GLU A 48 -5.69 12.74 52.95
CA GLU A 48 -7.03 12.30 53.37
C GLU A 48 -7.44 11.03 52.62
N THR A 49 -8.22 10.18 53.27
CA THR A 49 -8.64 8.90 52.69
C THR A 49 -9.43 9.10 51.41
N ALA A 50 -10.25 10.17 51.33
CA ALA A 50 -11.02 10.51 50.14
C ALA A 50 -10.10 10.91 48.97
N ASP A 51 -9.17 11.83 49.19
CA ASP A 51 -8.20 12.29 48.17
C ASP A 51 -7.35 11.14 47.62
N LEU A 52 -6.95 10.19 48.49
CA LEU A 52 -6.22 8.99 48.08
C LEU A 52 -7.03 8.09 47.16
N SER A 53 -8.31 7.87 47.46
CA SER A 53 -9.21 7.10 46.60
C SER A 53 -9.45 7.80 45.26
N ASP A 54 -9.65 9.12 45.28
CA ASP A 54 -9.85 9.91 44.06
C ASP A 54 -8.60 9.92 43.17
N PHE A 55 -7.42 10.03 43.78
CA PHE A 55 -6.15 9.92 43.06
C PHE A 55 -5.95 8.55 42.40
N GLN A 56 -6.26 7.45 43.11
CA GLN A 56 -6.19 6.11 42.53
C GLN A 56 -7.17 5.92 41.36
N ASN A 57 -8.40 6.41 41.50
CA ASN A 57 -9.40 6.39 40.42
C ASN A 57 -8.96 7.24 39.23
N PHE A 58 -8.31 8.38 39.50
CA PHE A 58 -7.76 9.25 38.47
C PHE A 58 -6.64 8.56 37.68
N LEU A 59 -5.69 7.88 38.34
CA LEU A 59 -4.61 7.14 37.66
C LEU A 59 -5.13 5.96 36.82
N ASN A 60 -6.22 5.32 37.24
CA ASN A 60 -6.85 4.25 36.45
C ASN A 60 -7.57 4.80 35.21
N SER A 61 -8.18 5.98 35.30
CA SER A 61 -9.00 6.56 34.23
C SER A 61 -8.22 7.51 33.30
N ASN A 62 -7.07 8.01 33.73
CA ASN A 62 -6.28 9.01 33.02
C ASN A 62 -4.81 8.61 33.05
N HIS A 63 -4.15 8.75 31.92
CA HIS A 63 -2.72 8.50 31.80
C HIS A 63 -2.14 9.29 30.61
N PRO A 64 -0.81 9.50 30.55
CA PRO A 64 -0.18 10.09 29.39
C PRO A 64 -0.50 9.32 28.09
N PRO A 65 -0.43 9.97 26.91
CA PRO A 65 -0.82 9.35 25.63
C PRO A 65 -0.04 8.08 25.28
N LEU A 66 1.22 7.99 25.72
CA LEU A 66 2.10 6.85 25.46
C LEU A 66 2.10 5.81 26.60
N ALA A 67 1.42 6.12 27.70
CA ALA A 67 1.41 5.24 28.86
C ALA A 67 0.37 4.13 28.68
N HIS A 68 0.76 2.91 29.06
CA HIS A 68 -0.15 1.78 29.13
C HIS A 68 0.05 1.04 30.45
N ILE A 69 -0.91 1.20 31.37
CA ILE A 69 -0.89 0.59 32.69
C ILE A 69 -1.46 -0.82 32.58
N THR A 70 -0.71 -1.81 33.05
CA THR A 70 -1.13 -3.23 33.07
C THR A 70 -1.61 -3.66 34.45
N ALA A 71 -1.02 -3.10 35.51
CA ALA A 71 -1.42 -3.36 36.89
C ALA A 71 -1.03 -2.20 37.80
N ILE A 72 -1.84 -1.98 38.84
CA ILE A 72 -1.52 -1.10 39.97
C ILE A 72 -1.71 -1.92 41.24
N HIS A 73 -0.64 -2.12 42.00
CA HIS A 73 -0.70 -2.74 43.32
C HIS A 73 -0.59 -1.68 44.41
N THR A 74 -1.59 -1.61 45.28
CA THR A 74 -1.64 -0.64 46.36
C THR A 74 -1.45 -1.33 47.71
N LYS A 75 -0.58 -0.78 48.55
CA LYS A 75 -0.37 -1.22 49.93
C LYS A 75 -0.41 -0.04 50.89
N GLU A 76 -1.20 -0.14 51.95
CA GLU A 76 -1.19 0.83 53.04
C GLU A 76 0.11 0.68 53.85
N ILE A 77 0.77 1.80 54.18
CA ILE A 77 2.05 1.85 54.89
C ILE A 77 2.00 2.87 56.04
N ALA A 78 2.98 2.82 56.94
CA ALA A 78 3.03 3.71 58.10
C ALA A 78 3.26 5.19 57.70
N MET A 79 2.55 6.11 58.35
CA MET A 79 2.63 7.56 58.11
C MET A 79 4.05 8.10 58.26
N GLN A 80 4.43 9.09 57.43
CA GLN A 80 5.71 9.78 57.53
C GLN A 80 5.56 11.30 57.73
N PHE A 81 4.36 11.85 57.57
CA PHE A 81 4.08 13.29 57.72
C PHE A 81 4.91 14.16 56.78
N SER A 82 5.02 13.71 55.52
CA SER A 82 5.71 14.45 54.45
C SER A 82 5.07 15.83 54.24
N THR A 83 5.92 16.85 54.06
CA THR A 83 5.46 18.24 53.88
C THR A 83 5.17 18.59 52.43
N ASP A 84 5.74 17.86 51.47
CA ASP A 84 5.53 18.11 50.04
C ASP A 84 5.47 16.81 49.19
N PHE A 85 5.16 16.96 47.91
CA PHE A 85 5.25 15.91 46.88
C PHE A 85 6.37 16.24 45.88
N TYR A 86 7.27 15.29 45.61
CA TYR A 86 8.41 15.47 44.68
C TYR A 86 8.69 14.23 43.81
N ILE A 87 9.52 14.37 42.78
CA ILE A 87 9.98 13.23 41.97
C ILE A 87 11.29 12.72 42.58
N ALA A 88 11.29 11.46 43.03
CA ALA A 88 12.41 10.82 43.71
C ALA A 88 13.42 10.22 42.73
N GLU A 89 14.63 9.94 43.23
CA GLU A 89 15.63 9.15 42.52
C GLU A 89 15.11 7.74 42.22
N SER A 90 15.61 7.16 41.13
CA SER A 90 15.16 5.85 40.68
C SER A 90 15.80 4.71 41.49
N GLU A 91 15.01 3.69 41.82
CA GLU A 91 15.42 2.50 42.58
C GLU A 91 15.84 1.35 41.64
N ASN A 92 17.08 0.86 41.76
CA ASN A 92 17.48 -0.38 41.08
C ASN A 92 17.05 -1.59 41.91
N ARG A 93 16.21 -2.47 41.36
CA ARG A 93 15.76 -3.72 42.00
C ARG A 93 16.22 -4.91 41.16
N ALA A 94 17.06 -5.76 41.74
CA ALA A 94 17.63 -6.90 41.03
C ALA A 94 16.54 -7.92 40.66
N GLY A 95 16.52 -8.37 39.39
CA GLY A 95 15.61 -9.39 38.90
C GLY A 95 14.26 -8.87 38.38
N GLU A 96 14.03 -7.56 38.38
CA GLU A 96 12.83 -6.94 37.81
C GLU A 96 13.16 -6.24 36.48
N ASN A 97 12.23 -6.32 35.52
CA ASN A 97 12.30 -5.60 34.25
C ASN A 97 10.95 -4.93 33.97
N THR A 98 10.99 -3.78 33.29
CA THR A 98 9.82 -3.04 32.85
C THR A 98 9.79 -2.91 31.34
N LEU A 99 8.62 -2.61 30.79
CA LEU A 99 8.44 -2.37 29.36
C LEU A 99 8.93 -0.97 29.00
N VAL A 100 9.80 -0.90 28.00
CA VAL A 100 10.28 0.37 27.44
C VAL A 100 9.33 0.81 26.32
N SER A 101 8.94 2.08 26.34
CA SER A 101 8.10 2.67 25.29
C SER A 101 8.76 2.53 23.91
N PRO A 102 8.00 2.28 22.84
CA PRO A 102 8.49 2.41 21.47
C PRO A 102 8.92 3.87 21.19
N ASP A 103 9.71 4.05 20.13
CA ASP A 103 10.02 5.38 19.59
C ASP A 103 8.76 6.00 18.96
N VAL A 104 8.61 7.33 19.08
CA VAL A 104 7.42 8.04 18.62
C VAL A 104 7.82 9.26 17.79
N SER A 105 7.10 9.49 16.70
CA SER A 105 7.27 10.67 15.85
C SER A 105 7.10 11.98 16.61
N VAL A 106 7.69 13.06 16.10
CA VAL A 106 7.59 14.41 16.68
C VAL A 106 6.12 14.82 16.81
N CYS A 107 5.71 15.27 18.00
CA CYS A 107 4.35 15.77 18.24
C CYS A 107 4.13 17.16 17.63
N GLU A 108 2.88 17.56 17.40
CA GLU A 108 2.53 18.85 16.77
C GLU A 108 3.10 20.07 17.50
N ASP A 109 3.16 20.04 18.84
CA ASP A 109 3.78 21.13 19.60
C ASP A 109 5.27 21.30 19.29
N CYS A 110 6.04 20.19 19.32
CA CYS A 110 7.45 20.25 18.98
C CYS A 110 7.68 20.54 17.49
N ARG A 111 6.76 20.13 16.61
CA ARG A 111 6.81 20.50 15.20
C ARG A 111 6.60 22.01 15.01
N ARG A 112 5.70 22.63 15.77
CA ARG A 112 5.52 24.09 15.78
C ARG A 112 6.80 24.79 16.25
N GLU A 113 7.35 24.38 17.39
CA GLU A 113 8.61 24.92 17.94
C GLU A 113 9.80 24.76 16.95
N LEU A 114 9.87 23.64 16.23
CA LEU A 114 10.92 23.39 15.24
C LEU A 114 10.95 24.42 14.10
N PHE A 115 9.81 25.01 13.76
CA PHE A 115 9.66 25.95 12.65
C PHE A 115 9.31 27.38 13.09
N ASP A 116 9.32 27.67 14.40
CA ASP A 116 9.16 29.02 14.95
C ASP A 116 10.53 29.67 15.10
N ASP A 117 10.77 30.77 14.38
CA ASP A 117 12.04 31.49 14.38
C ASP A 117 12.35 32.21 15.70
N ASN A 118 11.36 32.32 16.59
CA ASN A 118 11.51 32.86 17.94
C ASN A 118 11.80 31.77 18.97
N ASP A 119 11.64 30.49 18.64
CA ASP A 119 11.94 29.39 19.55
C ASP A 119 13.45 29.10 19.54
N ARG A 120 14.02 28.87 20.73
CA ARG A 120 15.43 28.51 20.90
C ARG A 120 15.83 27.19 20.22
N ARG A 121 14.85 26.36 19.87
CA ARG A 121 15.02 25.10 19.13
C ARG A 121 14.61 25.22 17.66
N PHE A 122 14.52 26.43 17.12
CA PHE A 122 14.34 26.66 15.70
C PHE A 122 15.32 25.80 14.89
N ARG A 123 14.78 24.95 14.01
CA ARG A 123 15.50 23.98 13.15
C ARG A 123 16.40 22.99 13.88
N TYR A 124 16.24 22.79 15.20
CA TYR A 124 17.03 21.82 15.96
C TYR A 124 16.64 20.37 15.63
N PRO A 125 17.51 19.55 15.01
CA PRO A 125 17.10 18.27 14.41
C PRO A 125 16.68 17.18 15.42
N PHE A 126 17.03 17.33 16.69
CA PHE A 126 16.77 16.33 17.73
C PHE A 126 15.71 16.80 18.74
N ILE A 127 14.88 17.78 18.35
CA ILE A 127 13.79 18.28 19.19
C ILE A 127 12.86 17.14 19.64
N ASN A 128 12.57 17.11 20.94
CA ASN A 128 11.64 16.18 21.54
C ASN A 128 11.04 16.78 22.82
N CYS A 129 10.10 16.04 23.41
CA CYS A 129 9.52 16.30 24.72
C CYS A 129 9.16 14.98 25.41
N THR A 130 8.48 15.03 26.55
CA THR A 130 7.99 13.84 27.27
C THR A 130 7.03 12.97 26.44
N ASN A 131 6.27 13.57 25.52
CA ASN A 131 5.24 12.92 24.70
C ASN A 131 5.72 12.42 23.32
N CYS A 132 6.97 12.65 22.93
CA CYS A 132 7.46 12.25 21.61
C CYS A 132 8.98 11.99 21.57
N GLY A 133 9.48 11.49 20.43
CA GLY A 133 10.90 11.28 20.17
C GLY A 133 11.38 9.87 20.52
N THR A 134 12.70 9.73 20.56
CA THR A 134 13.36 8.42 20.75
C THR A 134 13.24 7.91 22.18
N ARG A 135 13.04 6.60 22.33
CA ARG A 135 12.87 5.88 23.59
C ARG A 135 13.64 4.56 23.51
N PHE A 136 13.02 3.52 22.95
CA PHE A 136 13.61 2.20 22.85
C PHE A 136 15.02 2.22 22.25
N THR A 137 15.19 2.91 21.11
CA THR A 137 16.48 2.95 20.40
C THR A 137 17.62 3.62 21.14
N ILE A 138 17.33 4.47 22.13
CA ILE A 138 18.35 5.16 22.93
C ILE A 138 18.50 4.61 24.34
N THR A 139 17.63 3.70 24.76
CA THR A 139 17.64 3.15 26.14
C THR A 139 18.68 2.05 26.23
N LYS A 140 19.63 2.19 27.18
CA LYS A 140 20.65 1.17 27.46
C LYS A 140 20.20 0.19 28.54
N ASP A 141 19.48 0.69 29.54
CA ASP A 141 19.04 -0.08 30.71
C ASP A 141 17.86 0.62 31.42
N VAL A 142 17.19 -0.09 32.34
CA VAL A 142 16.13 0.43 33.22
C VAL A 142 16.60 0.43 34.68
N PRO A 143 16.12 1.33 35.56
CA PRO A 143 15.07 2.34 35.37
C PRO A 143 15.44 3.43 34.35
N TYR A 144 14.46 3.88 33.56
CA TYR A 144 14.66 4.86 32.50
C TYR A 144 15.03 6.24 33.06
N ASP A 145 16.30 6.58 32.94
CA ASP A 145 16.85 7.91 33.20
C ASP A 145 17.99 8.23 32.25
N ARG A 146 18.28 9.52 32.08
CA ARG A 146 19.31 10.02 31.15
C ARG A 146 20.65 9.26 31.23
N PRO A 147 21.22 8.94 32.41
CA PRO A 147 22.49 8.19 32.51
C PRO A 147 22.42 6.77 31.91
N LYS A 148 21.24 6.17 31.89
CA LYS A 148 20.95 4.86 31.30
C LYS A 148 20.45 4.95 29.85
N THR A 149 20.71 6.07 29.17
CA THR A 149 20.43 6.24 27.74
C THR A 149 21.70 6.60 26.96
N THR A 150 21.62 6.65 25.62
CA THR A 150 22.68 7.22 24.79
C THR A 150 22.83 8.74 24.98
N MET A 151 21.87 9.41 25.62
CA MET A 151 21.96 10.83 25.97
C MET A 151 22.88 11.10 27.15
N SER A 152 23.39 10.06 27.82
CA SER A 152 24.26 10.16 29.00
C SER A 152 25.55 10.96 28.79
N VAL A 153 26.02 11.08 27.53
CA VAL A 153 27.25 11.81 27.18
C VAL A 153 27.01 13.29 26.89
N PHE A 154 25.75 13.72 26.86
CA PHE A 154 25.32 15.09 26.59
C PHE A 154 24.83 15.71 27.90
N GLU A 155 25.66 16.50 28.57
CA GLU A 155 25.29 17.22 29.79
C GLU A 155 24.35 18.38 29.45
N MET A 156 23.22 18.52 30.17
CA MET A 156 22.23 19.56 29.88
C MET A 156 22.80 20.95 30.19
N CYS A 157 22.62 21.92 29.28
CA CYS A 157 22.94 23.32 29.60
C CYS A 157 21.94 23.88 30.62
N GLU A 158 22.27 25.01 31.24
CA GLU A 158 21.47 25.67 32.28
C GLU A 158 19.99 25.84 31.86
N GLN A 159 19.73 26.27 30.64
CA GLN A 159 18.36 26.44 30.14
C GLN A 159 17.61 25.12 30.02
N CYS A 160 18.26 24.06 29.53
CA CYS A 160 17.62 22.75 29.43
C CYS A 160 17.39 22.13 30.81
N GLN A 161 18.28 22.40 31.77
CA GLN A 161 18.12 21.98 33.16
C GLN A 161 16.94 22.71 33.82
N ASN A 162 16.81 24.02 33.60
CA ASN A 162 15.68 24.81 34.10
C ASN A 162 14.32 24.30 33.57
N GLU A 163 14.22 23.95 32.30
CA GLU A 163 13.01 23.31 31.75
C GLU A 163 12.78 21.90 32.32
N TYR A 164 13.85 21.14 32.53
CA TYR A 164 13.77 19.78 33.06
C TYR A 164 13.26 19.77 34.50
N ASP A 165 13.63 20.78 35.30
CA ASP A 165 13.24 20.92 36.72
C ASP A 165 11.94 21.70 36.93
N ASN A 166 11.47 22.47 35.94
CA ASN A 166 10.26 23.29 36.05
C ASN A 166 8.98 22.47 35.79
N PRO A 167 8.10 22.27 36.79
CA PRO A 167 6.88 21.48 36.63
C PRO A 167 5.84 22.08 35.68
N LEU A 168 5.96 23.37 35.34
CA LEU A 168 5.09 24.05 34.38
C LEU A 168 5.58 23.91 32.94
N ASP A 169 6.81 23.43 32.74
CA ASP A 169 7.36 23.22 31.41
C ASP A 169 6.96 21.84 30.86
N ARG A 170 6.65 21.77 29.56
CA ARG A 170 6.33 20.51 28.88
C ARG A 170 7.50 19.51 28.85
N ARG A 171 8.73 20.00 29.07
CA ARG A 171 9.97 19.21 29.14
C ARG A 171 10.34 18.84 30.58
N PHE A 172 9.46 19.08 31.55
CA PHE A 172 9.62 18.60 32.92
C PHE A 172 9.93 17.10 32.93
N HIS A 173 11.09 16.71 33.46
CA HIS A 173 11.63 15.34 33.47
C HIS A 173 11.74 14.63 32.09
N ALA A 174 11.81 15.38 30.98
CA ALA A 174 12.13 14.82 29.68
C ALA A 174 13.60 14.33 29.64
N GLN A 175 13.82 13.03 29.83
CA GLN A 175 15.16 12.44 29.86
C GLN A 175 16.02 12.75 28.63
N PRO A 176 15.48 12.77 27.38
CA PRO A 176 16.25 13.12 26.20
C PRO A 176 16.24 14.62 25.88
N ASN A 177 15.90 15.50 26.84
CA ASN A 177 15.90 16.95 26.62
C ASN A 177 17.28 17.45 26.17
N ALA A 178 17.29 18.29 25.14
CA ALA A 178 18.48 18.90 24.59
C ALA A 178 18.14 20.14 23.73
N CYS A 179 19.17 20.89 23.36
CA CYS A 179 19.14 21.98 22.39
C CYS A 179 20.42 21.99 21.55
N ALA A 180 20.59 22.99 20.68
CA ALA A 180 21.78 23.14 19.85
C ALA A 180 23.09 23.30 20.64
N GLU A 181 23.05 23.80 21.89
CA GLU A 181 24.25 24.00 22.71
C GLU A 181 24.74 22.72 23.39
N CYS A 182 23.82 21.92 23.93
CA CYS A 182 24.17 20.76 24.77
C CYS A 182 23.90 19.41 24.12
N GLY A 183 23.18 19.40 23.02
CA GLY A 183 22.68 18.19 22.38
C GLY A 183 23.58 17.62 21.28
N PRO A 184 23.14 16.52 20.66
CA PRO A 184 23.78 16.00 19.47
C PRO A 184 23.71 16.99 18.29
N ASN A 185 24.73 16.89 17.43
CA ASN A 185 24.86 17.65 16.20
C ASN A 185 24.83 16.74 14.98
N VAL A 186 24.41 17.30 13.84
CA VAL A 186 24.43 16.63 12.54
C VAL A 186 25.67 17.04 11.74
N TRP A 187 26.10 16.17 10.83
CA TRP A 187 27.15 16.48 9.86
C TRP A 187 26.91 15.72 8.55
N PHE A 188 27.42 16.29 7.46
CA PHE A 188 27.42 15.71 6.13
C PHE A 188 28.86 15.39 5.73
N ILE A 189 29.08 14.20 5.17
CA ILE A 189 30.38 13.79 4.63
C ILE A 189 30.21 13.66 3.11
N GLY A 190 30.88 14.53 2.37
CA GLY A 190 30.87 14.51 0.91
C GLY A 190 31.75 13.41 0.31
N LYS A 191 31.72 13.26 -1.02
CA LYS A 191 32.40 12.18 -1.74
C LYS A 191 33.92 12.17 -1.53
N ASN A 192 34.53 13.34 -1.33
CA ASN A 192 35.97 13.48 -1.11
C ASN A 192 36.35 13.40 0.37
N GLY A 193 35.40 13.09 1.25
CA GLY A 193 35.60 13.07 2.69
C GLY A 193 35.48 14.44 3.37
N GLU A 194 35.10 15.51 2.65
CA GLU A 194 34.85 16.80 3.29
C GLU A 194 33.71 16.71 4.30
N LYS A 195 33.89 17.28 5.50
CA LYS A 195 32.90 17.28 6.57
C LYS A 195 32.29 18.67 6.72
N ILE A 196 30.97 18.75 6.53
CA ILE A 196 30.16 19.96 6.76
C ILE A 196 29.33 19.70 8.02
N CYS A 197 29.32 20.63 8.98
CA CYS A 197 28.67 20.45 10.27
C CYS A 197 27.37 21.28 10.37
N GLU A 198 26.53 20.91 11.34
CA GLU A 198 25.37 21.67 11.82
C GLU A 198 24.34 21.98 10.72
N GLU A 199 23.75 23.18 10.69
CA GLU A 199 22.67 23.52 9.76
C GLU A 199 23.09 23.36 8.29
N ASN A 200 24.35 23.67 7.98
CA ASN A 200 24.90 23.50 6.63
C ASN A 200 24.93 22.03 6.18
N ALA A 201 24.93 21.06 7.10
CA ALA A 201 24.86 19.64 6.76
C ALA A 201 23.50 19.25 6.17
N ILE A 202 22.41 19.85 6.65
CA ILE A 202 21.06 19.61 6.14
C ILE A 202 20.93 20.19 4.74
N SER A 203 21.38 21.45 4.56
CA SER A 203 21.40 22.10 3.24
C SER A 203 22.28 21.35 2.24
N ALA A 204 23.46 20.87 2.65
CA ALA A 204 24.33 20.05 1.81
C ALA A 204 23.65 18.73 1.42
N THR A 205 22.95 18.09 2.35
CA THR A 205 22.17 16.86 2.09
C THR A 205 21.06 17.13 1.06
N GLN A 206 20.30 18.22 1.22
CA GLN A 206 19.26 18.61 0.27
C GLN A 206 19.83 18.85 -1.13
N ASN A 207 20.92 19.60 -1.24
CA ASN A 207 21.60 19.87 -2.50
C ASN A 207 22.10 18.58 -3.17
N ALA A 208 22.68 17.65 -2.41
CA ALA A 208 23.11 16.36 -2.94
C ALA A 208 21.92 15.55 -3.51
N LEU A 209 20.80 15.48 -2.78
CA LEU A 209 19.60 14.80 -3.25
C LEU A 209 19.02 15.43 -4.52
N LEU A 210 18.92 16.77 -4.57
CA LEU A 210 18.44 17.52 -5.74
C LEU A 210 19.35 17.35 -6.96
N ASN A 211 20.65 17.16 -6.75
CA ASN A 211 21.61 16.85 -7.81
C ASN A 211 21.60 15.37 -8.24
N GLY A 212 20.62 14.57 -7.80
CA GLY A 212 20.47 13.17 -8.17
C GLY A 212 21.46 12.22 -7.48
N GLU A 213 22.07 12.65 -6.38
CA GLU A 213 22.96 11.81 -5.58
C GLU A 213 22.18 10.89 -4.63
N ILE A 214 22.88 9.88 -4.11
CA ILE A 214 22.35 8.96 -3.10
C ILE A 214 23.04 9.30 -1.78
N VAL A 215 22.26 9.65 -0.76
CA VAL A 215 22.76 10.03 0.57
C VAL A 215 22.35 8.99 1.60
N ALA A 216 23.28 8.57 2.45
CA ALA A 216 22.99 7.75 3.62
C ALA A 216 22.58 8.65 4.79
N VAL A 217 21.31 8.59 5.19
CA VAL A 217 20.77 9.40 6.29
C VAL A 217 20.63 8.52 7.54
N LYS A 218 21.26 8.94 8.64
CA LYS A 218 21.10 8.27 9.94
C LYS A 218 19.75 8.65 10.54
N GLY A 219 18.78 7.74 10.45
CA GLY A 219 17.51 7.85 11.18
C GLY A 219 17.65 7.38 12.63
N ILE A 220 16.50 7.23 13.31
CA ILE A 220 16.43 6.82 14.71
C ILE A 220 16.95 5.38 14.90
N GLY A 221 16.45 4.42 14.11
CA GLY A 221 16.79 3.00 14.22
C GLY A 221 17.96 2.53 13.35
N GLY A 222 18.58 3.41 12.56
CA GLY A 222 19.67 3.04 11.66
C GLY A 222 19.79 3.93 10.42
N PHE A 223 20.69 3.55 9.53
CA PHE A 223 20.91 4.27 8.27
C PHE A 223 19.92 3.86 7.19
N HIS A 224 19.43 4.86 6.46
CA HIS A 224 18.64 4.70 5.25
C HIS A 224 19.40 5.30 4.06
N LEU A 225 19.20 4.74 2.87
CA LEU A 225 19.67 5.34 1.63
C LEU A 225 18.51 6.15 1.03
N ALA A 226 18.74 7.44 0.83
CA ALA A 226 17.78 8.37 0.24
C ALA A 226 18.31 8.87 -1.12
N CYS A 227 17.41 9.01 -2.08
CA CYS A 227 17.63 9.71 -3.34
C CYS A 227 16.31 10.37 -3.76
N ASP A 228 16.36 11.29 -4.72
CA ASP A 228 15.14 11.86 -5.29
C ASP A 228 14.31 10.77 -6.02
N ALA A 229 13.06 10.58 -5.59
CA ALA A 229 12.13 9.62 -6.19
C ALA A 229 11.60 10.07 -7.57
N GLY A 230 11.74 11.35 -7.92
CA GLY A 230 11.47 11.87 -9.26
C GLY A 230 12.60 11.61 -10.26
N ASN A 231 13.80 11.28 -9.79
CA ASN A 231 14.99 11.14 -10.63
C ASN A 231 15.29 9.66 -10.99
N ASN A 232 14.96 9.27 -12.23
CA ASN A 232 15.16 7.91 -12.72
C ASN A 232 16.61 7.43 -12.67
N GLU A 233 17.57 8.32 -12.95
CA GLU A 233 18.98 7.96 -12.94
C GLU A 233 19.44 7.64 -11.52
N ALA A 234 19.03 8.46 -10.54
CA ALA A 234 19.31 8.24 -9.12
C ALA A 234 18.69 6.93 -8.62
N LEU A 235 17.44 6.64 -8.98
CA LEU A 235 16.74 5.41 -8.64
C LEU A 235 17.44 4.17 -9.22
N SER A 236 17.79 4.19 -10.51
CA SER A 236 18.52 3.10 -11.17
C SER A 236 19.88 2.87 -10.54
N LYS A 237 20.64 3.93 -10.27
CA LYS A 237 21.92 3.85 -9.53
C LYS A 237 21.75 3.24 -8.15
N LEU A 238 20.70 3.63 -7.41
CA LEU A 238 20.41 3.08 -6.08
C LEU A 238 20.07 1.60 -6.12
N ARG A 239 19.22 1.18 -7.06
CA ARG A 239 18.85 -0.24 -7.26
C ARG A 239 20.08 -1.09 -7.58
N MET A 240 20.91 -0.65 -8.53
CA MET A 240 22.13 -1.36 -8.90
C MET A 240 23.10 -1.47 -7.73
N ARG A 241 23.43 -0.36 -7.05
CA ARG A 241 24.39 -0.35 -5.93
C ARG A 241 23.92 -1.17 -4.74
N LYS A 242 22.61 -1.20 -4.47
CA LYS A 242 22.03 -1.96 -3.35
C LYS A 242 21.79 -3.44 -3.69
N GLY A 243 21.87 -3.83 -4.96
CA GLY A 243 21.44 -5.16 -5.42
C GLY A 243 19.93 -5.40 -5.22
N ARG A 244 19.13 -4.32 -5.21
CA ARG A 244 17.67 -4.36 -4.98
C ARG A 244 16.94 -3.98 -6.27
N ILE A 245 16.82 -4.95 -7.17
CA ILE A 245 16.36 -4.71 -8.55
C ILE A 245 14.86 -4.38 -8.59
N ASP A 246 14.03 -5.12 -7.87
CA ASP A 246 12.57 -5.15 -8.05
C ASP A 246 11.78 -4.59 -6.86
N LYS A 247 12.23 -4.82 -5.61
CA LYS A 247 11.45 -4.44 -4.42
C LYS A 247 11.07 -2.95 -4.46
N PRO A 248 9.77 -2.60 -4.35
CA PRO A 248 9.29 -1.23 -4.47
C PRO A 248 9.89 -0.34 -3.39
N PHE A 249 10.10 0.95 -3.69
CA PHE A 249 10.60 1.89 -2.70
C PHE A 249 9.49 2.26 -1.70
N ALA A 250 9.88 2.62 -0.47
CA ALA A 250 8.94 2.91 0.61
C ALA A 250 7.94 4.03 0.27
N VAL A 251 8.35 4.97 -0.60
CA VAL A 251 7.56 6.13 -1.05
C VAL A 251 6.20 5.73 -1.63
N MET A 252 6.08 4.60 -2.34
CA MET A 252 4.78 4.18 -2.89
C MET A 252 3.70 4.01 -1.81
N ARG A 253 4.09 3.51 -0.63
CA ARG A 253 3.16 3.36 0.50
C ARG A 253 2.86 4.68 1.18
N GLU A 254 3.85 5.58 1.27
CA GLU A 254 3.65 6.92 1.83
C GLU A 254 2.71 7.76 0.98
N MET A 255 2.66 7.52 -0.33
CA MET A 255 1.72 8.18 -1.25
C MET A 255 0.30 7.60 -1.22
N ASN A 256 0.03 6.61 -0.36
CA ASN A 256 -1.27 5.93 -0.25
C ASN A 256 -1.79 5.38 -1.59
N ILE A 257 -0.87 4.94 -2.47
CA ILE A 257 -1.21 4.29 -3.74
C ILE A 257 -1.35 2.80 -3.48
N GLU A 258 -2.57 2.29 -3.64
CA GLU A 258 -2.85 0.86 -3.58
C GLU A 258 -2.64 0.24 -4.97
N PRO A 259 -1.71 -0.70 -5.14
CA PRO A 259 -1.37 -1.24 -6.45
C PRO A 259 -2.25 -2.46 -6.80
N ILE A 260 -2.63 -2.55 -8.08
CA ILE A 260 -3.23 -3.75 -8.68
C ILE A 260 -2.13 -4.43 -9.49
N LEU A 261 -1.75 -5.65 -9.10
CA LEU A 261 -0.59 -6.32 -9.69
C LEU A 261 -1.01 -7.29 -10.78
N ASP A 262 -0.67 -6.93 -12.01
CA ASP A 262 -0.67 -7.85 -13.14
C ASP A 262 0.58 -8.72 -13.12
N LEU A 263 0.39 -10.02 -12.92
CA LEU A 263 1.45 -11.01 -12.80
C LEU A 263 1.90 -11.59 -14.15
N CYS A 264 1.05 -11.52 -15.18
CA CYS A 264 1.35 -12.00 -16.53
C CYS A 264 0.69 -11.09 -17.57
N HIS A 265 1.46 -10.10 -18.01
CA HIS A 265 1.10 -9.19 -19.10
C HIS A 265 1.71 -9.69 -20.41
N PHE A 266 1.21 -10.82 -20.91
CA PHE A 266 1.55 -11.47 -22.20
C PHE A 266 2.94 -12.10 -22.33
N GLY A 267 3.91 -11.72 -21.49
CA GLY A 267 5.29 -12.20 -21.52
C GLY A 267 5.53 -13.48 -20.71
N MET A 268 6.54 -14.24 -21.13
CA MET A 268 6.91 -15.54 -20.56
C MET A 268 8.42 -15.64 -20.35
N PRO A 269 8.90 -16.44 -19.38
CA PRO A 269 10.34 -16.63 -19.21
C PRO A 269 10.91 -17.55 -20.30
N ASP A 270 12.08 -17.20 -20.84
CA ASP A 270 12.74 -17.91 -21.96
C ASP A 270 12.96 -19.43 -21.73
N TRP A 271 12.99 -19.89 -20.49
CA TRP A 271 13.22 -21.30 -20.16
C TRP A 271 11.97 -22.16 -20.25
N LEU A 272 10.78 -21.57 -20.30
CA LEU A 272 9.53 -22.32 -20.41
C LEU A 272 9.28 -22.65 -21.90
N GLY A 273 9.69 -23.86 -22.28
CA GLY A 273 9.98 -24.22 -23.67
C GLY A 273 8.86 -23.96 -24.67
N ASN A 274 7.62 -24.41 -24.38
CA ASN A 274 6.48 -24.29 -25.30
C ASN A 274 5.44 -23.24 -24.85
N SER A 275 5.87 -22.21 -24.12
CA SER A 275 5.03 -21.08 -23.72
C SER A 275 3.70 -21.52 -23.09
N PHE A 276 2.54 -21.08 -23.62
CA PHE A 276 1.23 -21.43 -23.08
C PHE A 276 0.72 -22.82 -23.49
N GLN A 277 1.45 -23.51 -24.37
CA GLN A 277 1.15 -24.90 -24.72
C GLN A 277 1.77 -25.89 -23.73
N ASP A 278 2.71 -25.45 -22.89
CA ASP A 278 3.39 -26.31 -21.92
C ASP A 278 2.43 -26.72 -20.78
N PRO A 279 2.19 -28.03 -20.57
CA PRO A 279 1.30 -28.50 -19.50
C PRO A 279 1.84 -28.21 -18.09
N GLU A 280 3.13 -27.91 -17.93
CA GLU A 280 3.72 -27.51 -16.65
C GLU A 280 3.55 -26.02 -16.35
N PHE A 281 3.14 -25.20 -17.33
CA PHE A 281 2.95 -23.76 -17.16
C PHE A 281 2.05 -23.40 -15.97
N PRO A 282 0.86 -24.01 -15.79
CA PRO A 282 -0.04 -23.62 -14.70
C PRO A 282 0.59 -23.77 -13.31
N GLU A 283 1.30 -24.87 -13.08
CA GLU A 283 1.97 -25.16 -11.81
C GLU A 283 3.21 -24.28 -11.61
N ALA A 284 3.96 -24.00 -12.68
CA ALA A 284 5.09 -23.08 -12.64
C ALA A 284 4.63 -21.65 -12.30
N PHE A 285 3.54 -21.21 -12.91
CA PHE A 285 2.94 -19.91 -12.67
C PHE A 285 2.39 -19.79 -11.24
N ALA A 286 1.75 -20.84 -10.71
CA ALA A 286 1.29 -20.88 -9.32
C ALA A 286 2.45 -20.73 -8.32
N ARG A 287 3.58 -21.43 -8.55
CA ARG A 287 4.79 -21.26 -7.72
C ARG A 287 5.35 -19.84 -7.79
N TYR A 288 5.34 -19.23 -8.97
CA TYR A 288 5.72 -17.83 -9.15
C TYR A 288 4.81 -16.89 -8.36
N ALA A 289 3.49 -17.05 -8.48
CA ALA A 289 2.50 -16.26 -7.75
C ALA A 289 2.69 -16.40 -6.22
N ARG A 290 2.90 -17.62 -5.70
CA ARG A 290 3.21 -17.85 -4.28
C ARG A 290 4.48 -17.10 -3.85
N ALA A 291 5.55 -17.20 -4.64
CA ALA A 291 6.81 -16.53 -4.36
C ALA A 291 6.66 -15.00 -4.35
N PHE A 292 5.88 -14.46 -5.29
CA PHE A 292 5.56 -13.03 -5.35
C PHE A 292 4.76 -12.58 -4.12
N ALA A 293 3.66 -13.27 -3.79
CA ALA A 293 2.82 -12.96 -2.62
C ALA A 293 3.61 -13.06 -1.31
N THR A 294 4.50 -14.06 -1.18
CA THR A 294 5.38 -14.21 0.00
C THR A 294 6.36 -13.05 0.12
N ARG A 295 6.85 -12.54 -1.01
CA ARG A 295 7.78 -11.39 -1.04
C ARG A 295 7.08 -10.07 -0.76
N TYR A 296 5.81 -9.94 -1.17
CA TYR A 296 5.01 -8.72 -1.05
C TYR A 296 3.65 -9.00 -0.38
N PRO A 297 3.62 -9.46 0.88
CA PRO A 297 2.40 -9.93 1.53
C PRO A 297 1.39 -8.82 1.84
N TRP A 298 1.72 -7.56 1.56
CA TRP A 298 0.87 -6.40 1.80
C TRP A 298 0.00 -6.04 0.59
N ILE A 299 0.29 -6.60 -0.59
CA ILE A 299 -0.46 -6.35 -1.82
C ILE A 299 -1.79 -7.07 -1.74
N LYS A 300 -2.89 -6.35 -1.94
CA LYS A 300 -4.25 -6.93 -1.86
C LYS A 300 -4.88 -7.19 -3.22
N PHE A 301 -4.55 -6.43 -4.25
CA PHE A 301 -5.22 -6.51 -5.54
C PHE A 301 -4.33 -7.14 -6.61
N TYR A 302 -4.88 -8.10 -7.35
CA TYR A 302 -4.13 -8.88 -8.34
C TYR A 302 -4.93 -9.10 -9.61
N THR A 303 -4.23 -9.13 -10.73
CA THR A 303 -4.67 -9.67 -12.02
C THR A 303 -3.71 -10.82 -12.33
N PRO A 304 -4.08 -12.09 -12.11
CA PRO A 304 -3.16 -13.20 -12.33
C PRO A 304 -2.64 -13.26 -13.77
N VAL A 305 -3.52 -13.16 -14.75
CA VAL A 305 -3.15 -13.10 -16.17
C VAL A 305 -4.01 -12.03 -16.83
N ASN A 306 -3.40 -11.07 -17.51
CA ASN A 306 -4.15 -10.05 -18.24
C ASN A 306 -4.69 -10.60 -19.57
N GLU A 307 -5.95 -10.29 -19.89
CA GLU A 307 -6.64 -10.68 -21.13
C GLU A 307 -6.30 -12.09 -21.63
N ILE A 308 -6.72 -13.14 -20.90
CA ILE A 308 -6.45 -14.54 -21.27
C ILE A 308 -6.94 -14.81 -22.71
N PHE A 309 -8.06 -14.21 -23.11
CA PHE A 309 -8.57 -14.34 -24.47
C PHE A 309 -7.56 -13.85 -25.52
N ILE A 310 -7.04 -12.63 -25.37
CA ILE A 310 -6.10 -12.02 -26.30
C ILE A 310 -4.77 -12.75 -26.26
N CYS A 311 -4.29 -13.07 -25.07
CA CYS A 311 -3.07 -13.82 -24.86
C CYS A 311 -3.07 -15.16 -25.61
N ALA A 312 -4.15 -15.95 -25.47
CA ALA A 312 -4.32 -17.21 -26.20
C ALA A 312 -4.54 -17.00 -27.70
N LYS A 313 -5.39 -16.05 -28.08
CA LYS A 313 -5.72 -15.77 -29.49
C LYS A 313 -4.49 -15.34 -30.27
N PHE A 314 -3.71 -14.40 -29.74
CA PHE A 314 -2.54 -13.89 -30.44
C PHE A 314 -1.40 -14.90 -30.40
N SER A 315 -1.25 -15.69 -29.35
CA SER A 315 -0.18 -16.69 -29.30
C SER A 315 -0.46 -17.90 -30.21
N ALA A 316 -1.71 -18.36 -30.29
CA ALA A 316 -2.01 -19.71 -30.80
C ALA A 316 -3.14 -19.82 -31.84
N LEU A 317 -3.96 -18.78 -32.02
CA LEU A 317 -4.94 -18.74 -33.13
C LEU A 317 -4.41 -17.92 -34.31
N ASN A 318 -3.92 -16.72 -34.03
CA ASN A 318 -3.37 -15.81 -35.03
C ASN A 318 -1.88 -16.07 -35.29
N GLY A 319 -1.17 -16.67 -34.33
CA GLY A 319 0.26 -16.96 -34.38
C GLY A 319 1.15 -15.71 -34.46
N TRP A 320 0.84 -14.71 -33.62
CA TRP A 320 1.53 -13.43 -33.52
C TRP A 320 2.52 -13.39 -32.35
N TRP A 321 2.19 -14.04 -31.24
CA TRP A 321 2.99 -14.01 -30.01
C TRP A 321 3.53 -15.39 -29.63
N ASN A 322 4.55 -15.39 -28.75
CA ASN A 322 5.04 -16.57 -28.03
C ASN A 322 5.28 -17.81 -28.93
N GLU A 323 4.47 -18.87 -28.81
CA GLU A 323 4.58 -20.10 -29.59
C GLU A 323 4.22 -19.95 -31.08
N GLN A 324 3.53 -18.87 -31.47
CA GLN A 324 3.12 -18.55 -32.85
C GLN A 324 2.34 -19.66 -33.57
N GLU A 325 1.61 -20.48 -32.82
CA GLU A 325 0.74 -21.52 -33.35
C GLU A 325 -0.49 -20.91 -34.05
N LYS A 326 -1.14 -21.70 -34.93
CA LYS A 326 -2.26 -21.24 -35.78
C LYS A 326 -3.36 -22.29 -35.91
N SER A 327 -3.90 -22.75 -34.79
CA SER A 327 -4.98 -23.75 -34.80
C SER A 327 -5.93 -23.62 -33.61
N ASP A 328 -7.18 -24.07 -33.79
CA ASP A 328 -8.19 -24.15 -32.72
C ASP A 328 -7.68 -24.96 -31.52
N ARG A 329 -7.01 -26.09 -31.78
CA ARG A 329 -6.42 -26.93 -30.75
C ARG A 329 -5.37 -26.21 -29.93
N ALA A 330 -4.49 -25.44 -30.58
CA ALA A 330 -3.47 -24.66 -29.88
C ALA A 330 -4.09 -23.50 -29.10
N PHE A 331 -5.08 -22.80 -29.67
CA PHE A 331 -5.85 -21.77 -28.98
C PHE A 331 -6.50 -22.30 -27.71
N ILE A 332 -7.21 -23.42 -27.80
CA ILE A 332 -7.88 -24.05 -26.65
C ILE A 332 -6.87 -24.55 -25.61
N THR A 333 -5.73 -25.08 -26.06
CA THR A 333 -4.65 -25.50 -25.15
C THR A 333 -4.07 -24.30 -24.38
N ALA A 334 -3.81 -23.18 -25.06
CA ALA A 334 -3.37 -21.95 -24.41
C ALA A 334 -4.44 -21.43 -23.44
N THR A 335 -5.70 -21.32 -23.86
CA THR A 335 -6.80 -20.84 -23.02
C THR A 335 -6.95 -21.69 -21.76
N LYS A 336 -7.00 -23.03 -21.87
CA LYS A 336 -7.18 -23.89 -20.69
C LYS A 336 -5.99 -23.79 -19.73
N ASN A 337 -4.76 -23.68 -20.26
CA ASN A 337 -3.56 -23.55 -19.43
C ASN A 337 -3.53 -22.18 -18.73
N LEU A 338 -3.87 -21.09 -19.40
CA LEU A 338 -3.93 -19.74 -18.82
C LEU A 338 -5.01 -19.61 -17.75
N VAL A 339 -6.21 -20.17 -17.99
CA VAL A 339 -7.28 -20.21 -16.99
C VAL A 339 -6.85 -21.05 -15.78
N LYS A 340 -6.29 -22.25 -16.02
CA LYS A 340 -5.81 -23.12 -14.93
C LYS A 340 -4.70 -22.44 -14.12
N ALA A 341 -3.76 -21.77 -14.79
CA ALA A 341 -2.70 -20.99 -14.16
C ALA A 341 -3.27 -19.89 -13.25
N SER A 342 -4.28 -19.17 -13.73
CA SER A 342 -4.98 -18.13 -12.95
C SER A 342 -5.66 -18.72 -11.71
N VAL A 343 -6.42 -19.81 -11.85
CA VAL A 343 -7.08 -20.47 -10.71
C VAL A 343 -6.07 -20.94 -9.67
N LEU A 344 -4.97 -21.58 -10.09
CA LEU A 344 -3.94 -22.07 -9.17
C LEU A 344 -3.18 -20.91 -8.50
N ALA A 345 -2.84 -19.86 -9.24
CA ALA A 345 -2.21 -18.66 -8.70
C ALA A 345 -3.10 -17.98 -7.66
N MET A 346 -4.40 -17.85 -7.92
CA MET A 346 -5.36 -17.28 -6.97
C MET A 346 -5.39 -18.07 -5.64
N LYS A 347 -5.37 -19.40 -5.71
CA LYS A 347 -5.31 -20.26 -4.50
C LYS A 347 -4.02 -20.04 -3.72
N GLU A 348 -2.88 -20.06 -4.40
CA GLU A 348 -1.58 -19.83 -3.78
C GLU A 348 -1.44 -18.43 -3.16
N ILE A 349 -2.03 -17.41 -3.79
CA ILE A 349 -2.05 -16.04 -3.26
C ILE A 349 -2.91 -15.99 -2.00
N LEU A 350 -4.10 -16.60 -1.98
CA LEU A 350 -5.00 -16.58 -0.82
C LEU A 350 -4.41 -17.25 0.42
N GLU A 351 -3.56 -18.28 0.25
CA GLU A 351 -2.83 -18.90 1.36
C GLU A 351 -1.86 -17.94 2.06
N ILE A 352 -1.33 -16.94 1.33
CA ILE A 352 -0.36 -15.96 1.85
C ILE A 352 -1.04 -14.65 2.24
N GLN A 353 -2.02 -14.21 1.46
CA GLN A 353 -2.80 -12.99 1.67
C GLN A 353 -4.30 -13.33 1.60
N PRO A 354 -4.91 -13.71 2.74
CA PRO A 354 -6.31 -14.11 2.80
C PRO A 354 -7.31 -12.99 2.42
N GLU A 355 -6.89 -11.73 2.45
CA GLU A 355 -7.70 -10.58 2.04
C GLU A 355 -7.57 -10.23 0.54
N ALA A 356 -6.85 -11.04 -0.24
CA ALA A 356 -6.64 -10.74 -1.65
C ALA A 356 -7.97 -10.63 -2.43
N VAL A 357 -8.01 -9.69 -3.37
CA VAL A 357 -9.09 -9.46 -4.33
C VAL A 357 -8.51 -9.55 -5.73
N PHE A 358 -9.17 -10.33 -6.59
CA PHE A 358 -8.73 -10.58 -7.95
C PHE A 358 -9.53 -9.70 -8.91
N ILE A 359 -8.86 -8.75 -9.54
CA ILE A 359 -9.41 -7.93 -10.61
C ILE A 359 -8.97 -8.62 -11.90
N GLN A 360 -9.78 -9.58 -12.35
CA GLN A 360 -9.44 -10.34 -13.55
C GLN A 360 -9.92 -9.55 -14.77
N SER A 361 -8.97 -9.01 -15.53
CA SER A 361 -9.23 -8.27 -16.77
C SER A 361 -9.39 -9.20 -17.96
N GLU A 362 -10.36 -8.88 -18.82
CA GLU A 362 -10.50 -9.45 -20.15
C GLU A 362 -10.90 -8.39 -21.17
N SER A 363 -10.46 -8.63 -22.41
CA SER A 363 -10.84 -7.82 -23.56
C SER A 363 -12.31 -7.99 -23.90
N SER A 364 -13.06 -6.89 -23.87
CA SER A 364 -14.51 -6.89 -24.01
C SER A 364 -14.91 -6.76 -25.48
N GLU A 365 -14.66 -7.81 -26.25
CA GLU A 365 -14.93 -7.88 -27.70
C GLU A 365 -16.43 -7.96 -28.02
N ARG A 366 -16.87 -7.41 -29.16
CA ARG A 366 -18.22 -7.64 -29.73
C ARG A 366 -18.18 -7.66 -31.26
N THR A 367 -18.73 -8.72 -31.84
CA THR A 367 -18.86 -8.84 -33.31
C THR A 367 -20.32 -8.62 -33.73
N HIS A 368 -20.53 -7.79 -34.74
CA HIS A 368 -21.83 -7.50 -35.33
C HIS A 368 -21.88 -8.01 -36.77
N ALA A 369 -23.04 -8.46 -37.22
CA ALA A 369 -23.26 -8.78 -38.62
C ALA A 369 -23.92 -7.59 -39.34
N VAL A 370 -23.38 -7.17 -40.49
CA VAL A 370 -23.92 -6.04 -41.27
C VAL A 370 -25.32 -6.32 -41.83
N CYS A 371 -25.66 -7.60 -42.01
CA CYS A 371 -26.86 -8.03 -42.68
C CYS A 371 -27.40 -9.33 -42.09
N ASN A 372 -28.60 -9.73 -42.51
CA ASN A 372 -29.24 -10.97 -42.08
C ASN A 372 -28.77 -12.19 -42.90
N CYS A 373 -27.56 -12.16 -43.51
CA CYS A 373 -27.06 -13.33 -44.22
C CYS A 373 -26.58 -14.40 -43.22
N GLU A 374 -26.88 -15.65 -43.52
CA GLU A 374 -26.65 -16.76 -42.60
C GLU A 374 -25.17 -16.91 -42.18
N GLU A 375 -24.24 -16.64 -43.11
CA GLU A 375 -22.80 -16.74 -42.87
C GLU A 375 -22.29 -15.73 -41.84
N THR A 376 -22.58 -14.44 -42.04
CA THR A 376 -22.14 -13.39 -41.09
C THR A 376 -22.85 -13.51 -39.74
N GLN A 377 -24.12 -13.93 -39.72
CA GLN A 377 -24.85 -14.18 -38.48
C GLN A 377 -24.24 -15.35 -37.69
N LYS A 378 -23.93 -16.47 -38.35
CA LYS A 378 -23.26 -17.61 -37.71
C LYS A 378 -21.88 -17.24 -37.17
N ARG A 379 -21.08 -16.52 -37.95
CA ARG A 379 -19.75 -16.08 -37.52
C ARG A 379 -19.83 -15.11 -36.34
N ALA A 380 -20.70 -14.10 -36.41
CA ALA A 380 -20.89 -13.16 -35.32
C ALA A 380 -21.41 -13.86 -34.05
N ASP A 381 -22.39 -14.76 -34.17
CA ASP A 381 -22.89 -15.54 -33.03
C ASP A 381 -21.76 -16.39 -32.40
N TRP A 382 -20.99 -17.09 -33.22
CA TRP A 382 -19.86 -17.91 -32.75
C TRP A 382 -18.80 -17.08 -32.02
N GLU A 383 -18.29 -16.01 -32.63
CA GLU A 383 -17.27 -15.13 -32.02
C GLU A 383 -17.79 -14.52 -30.71
N ASN A 384 -19.08 -14.16 -30.65
CA ASN A 384 -19.72 -13.61 -29.46
C ASN A 384 -19.95 -14.64 -28.34
N GLN A 385 -19.93 -15.94 -28.63
CA GLN A 385 -19.85 -16.97 -27.59
C GLN A 385 -18.41 -17.19 -27.16
N VAL A 386 -17.49 -17.33 -28.11
CA VAL A 386 -16.09 -17.71 -27.82
C VAL A 386 -15.35 -16.62 -27.03
N ARG A 387 -15.69 -15.34 -27.20
CA ARG A 387 -15.13 -14.25 -26.37
C ARG A 387 -15.33 -14.43 -24.87
N PHE A 388 -16.37 -15.16 -24.45
CA PHE A 388 -16.65 -15.42 -23.04
C PHE A 388 -15.82 -16.59 -22.48
N LEU A 389 -15.19 -17.39 -23.34
CA LEU A 389 -14.61 -18.68 -22.97
C LEU A 389 -13.66 -18.63 -21.76
N PRO A 390 -12.70 -17.69 -21.66
CA PRO A 390 -11.83 -17.66 -20.49
C PRO A 390 -12.59 -17.38 -19.20
N PHE A 391 -13.52 -16.43 -19.20
CA PHE A 391 -14.37 -16.14 -18.04
C PHE A 391 -15.35 -17.26 -17.72
N ASP A 392 -15.88 -17.96 -18.73
CA ASP A 392 -16.75 -19.11 -18.50
C ASP A 392 -16.01 -20.19 -17.71
N LEU A 393 -14.80 -20.54 -18.15
CA LEU A 393 -13.96 -21.52 -17.47
C LEU A 393 -13.48 -21.01 -16.10
N LEU A 394 -13.11 -19.74 -15.97
CA LEU A 394 -12.60 -19.17 -14.72
C LEU A 394 -13.67 -19.02 -13.65
N TYR A 395 -14.89 -18.61 -14.04
CA TYR A 395 -16.01 -18.32 -13.14
C TYR A 395 -17.00 -19.47 -13.01
N CYS A 396 -16.65 -20.67 -13.49
CA CYS A 396 -17.49 -21.87 -13.42
C CYS A 396 -18.86 -21.69 -14.10
N HIS A 397 -18.91 -20.89 -15.17
CA HIS A 397 -20.12 -20.70 -15.94
C HIS A 397 -20.14 -21.68 -17.11
N GLN A 398 -21.22 -22.44 -17.24
CA GLN A 398 -21.36 -23.42 -18.31
C GLN A 398 -21.31 -22.75 -19.68
N VAL A 399 -20.46 -23.28 -20.56
CA VAL A 399 -20.39 -22.83 -21.97
C VAL A 399 -21.61 -23.35 -22.74
N ARG A 400 -21.90 -22.75 -23.90
CA ARG A 400 -22.95 -23.24 -24.81
C ARG A 400 -22.60 -24.65 -25.31
N ALA A 401 -23.60 -25.48 -25.59
CA ALA A 401 -23.39 -26.89 -25.92
C ALA A 401 -22.48 -27.15 -27.14
N ASP A 402 -22.54 -26.28 -28.14
CA ASP A 402 -21.66 -26.32 -29.31
C ASP A 402 -20.22 -25.92 -28.98
N VAL A 403 -20.03 -24.90 -28.13
CA VAL A 403 -18.71 -24.54 -27.58
C VAL A 403 -18.14 -25.68 -26.76
N HIS A 404 -18.96 -26.34 -25.93
CA HIS A 404 -18.53 -27.53 -25.19
C HIS A 404 -18.06 -28.66 -26.12
N GLY A 405 -18.82 -28.97 -27.18
CA GLY A 405 -18.41 -29.93 -28.20
C GLY A 405 -17.08 -29.55 -28.86
N TRP A 406 -16.92 -28.27 -29.22
CA TRP A 406 -15.68 -27.75 -29.80
C TRP A 406 -14.48 -27.86 -28.85
N LEU A 407 -14.66 -27.67 -27.54
CA LEU A 407 -13.61 -27.90 -26.53
C LEU A 407 -13.17 -29.37 -26.50
N LEU A 408 -14.13 -30.30 -26.49
CA LEU A 408 -13.84 -31.74 -26.50
C LEU A 408 -13.10 -32.18 -27.77
N ASP A 409 -13.57 -31.71 -28.92
CA ASP A 409 -12.97 -32.01 -30.23
C ASP A 409 -11.52 -31.49 -30.35
N ASN A 410 -11.15 -30.50 -29.54
CA ASN A 410 -9.84 -29.84 -29.55
C ASN A 410 -8.99 -30.14 -28.30
N GLY A 411 -9.26 -31.23 -27.59
CA GLY A 411 -8.34 -31.77 -26.59
C GLY A 411 -8.52 -31.27 -25.16
N VAL A 412 -9.71 -30.77 -24.81
CA VAL A 412 -10.19 -30.70 -23.43
C VAL A 412 -10.93 -32.01 -23.13
N SER A 413 -10.49 -32.76 -22.12
CA SER A 413 -11.26 -33.92 -21.66
C SER A 413 -12.48 -33.49 -20.82
N GLN A 414 -13.47 -34.37 -20.67
CA GLN A 414 -14.61 -34.10 -19.79
C GLN A 414 -14.16 -33.83 -18.34
N ASP A 415 -13.19 -34.61 -17.85
CA ASP A 415 -12.63 -34.43 -16.50
C ASP A 415 -11.94 -33.06 -16.33
N GLU A 416 -11.25 -32.56 -17.36
CA GLU A 416 -10.67 -31.21 -17.35
C GLU A 416 -11.76 -30.12 -17.36
N TYR A 417 -12.82 -30.28 -18.15
CA TYR A 417 -13.93 -29.35 -18.15
C TYR A 417 -14.64 -29.31 -16.79
N ASP A 418 -14.92 -30.48 -16.21
CA ASP A 418 -15.53 -30.61 -14.89
C ASP A 418 -14.64 -30.01 -13.79
N TRP A 419 -13.32 -30.06 -13.96
CA TRP A 419 -12.37 -29.36 -13.08
C TRP A 419 -12.58 -27.85 -13.11
N PHE A 420 -12.69 -27.23 -14.30
CA PHE A 420 -12.96 -25.79 -14.40
C PHE A 420 -14.30 -25.40 -13.77
N MET A 421 -15.33 -26.24 -13.92
CA MET A 421 -16.66 -26.00 -13.36
C MET A 421 -16.73 -26.15 -11.83
N SER A 422 -15.68 -26.68 -11.18
CA SER A 422 -15.68 -26.99 -9.74
C SER A 422 -14.58 -26.29 -8.94
N HIS A 423 -13.61 -25.63 -9.59
CA HIS A 423 -12.41 -25.10 -8.92
C HIS A 423 -12.23 -23.58 -9.01
N GLY A 424 -13.15 -22.85 -9.66
CA GLY A 424 -13.09 -21.40 -9.75
C GLY A 424 -13.29 -20.70 -8.42
N ILE A 425 -12.67 -19.53 -8.27
CA ILE A 425 -12.79 -18.67 -7.08
C ILE A 425 -13.75 -17.54 -7.43
N TYR A 426 -14.93 -17.55 -6.82
CA TYR A 426 -16.01 -16.64 -7.22
C TYR A 426 -16.11 -15.39 -6.34
N GLU A 427 -16.01 -15.54 -5.02
CA GLU A 427 -16.40 -14.54 -4.01
C GLU A 427 -15.46 -13.32 -3.95
N ARG A 428 -14.23 -13.46 -4.45
CA ARG A 428 -13.17 -12.44 -4.35
C ARG A 428 -12.80 -11.84 -5.70
N CYS A 429 -13.65 -12.00 -6.71
CA CYS A 429 -13.36 -11.60 -8.08
C CYS A 429 -14.19 -10.39 -8.51
N VAL A 430 -13.48 -9.37 -9.00
CA VAL A 430 -14.00 -8.24 -9.75
C VAL A 430 -13.70 -8.51 -11.23
N MET A 431 -14.71 -8.35 -12.06
CA MET A 431 -14.59 -8.51 -13.50
C MET A 431 -14.01 -7.23 -14.11
N GLY A 432 -12.74 -7.28 -14.51
CA GLY A 432 -12.12 -6.23 -15.32
C GLY A 432 -12.58 -6.36 -16.77
N ASN A 433 -13.01 -5.25 -17.36
CA ASN A 433 -13.42 -5.18 -18.74
C ASN A 433 -12.57 -4.15 -19.47
N ASP A 434 -11.61 -4.63 -20.25
CA ASP A 434 -10.78 -3.81 -21.11
C ASP A 434 -11.56 -3.46 -22.35
N TYR A 435 -11.54 -2.17 -22.72
CA TYR A 435 -12.32 -1.67 -23.83
C TYR A 435 -11.69 -0.46 -24.52
N TYR A 436 -11.51 -0.61 -25.81
CA TYR A 436 -10.96 0.31 -26.78
C TYR A 436 -11.94 0.42 -27.96
N GLU A 437 -11.75 1.43 -28.78
CA GLU A 437 -12.52 1.61 -30.02
C GLU A 437 -12.46 0.38 -30.95
N THR A 438 -11.42 -0.43 -30.84
CA THR A 438 -11.17 -1.59 -31.71
C THR A 438 -11.79 -2.91 -31.23
N ASN A 439 -12.43 -2.93 -30.05
CA ASN A 439 -13.06 -4.15 -29.54
C ASN A 439 -14.40 -4.46 -30.21
N GLU A 440 -14.99 -3.51 -30.93
CA GLU A 440 -16.21 -3.73 -31.71
C GLU A 440 -15.90 -3.79 -33.20
N ARG A 441 -16.52 -4.76 -33.89
CA ARG A 441 -16.35 -4.95 -35.34
C ARG A 441 -17.65 -5.35 -36.03
N ILE A 442 -17.87 -4.85 -37.25
CA ILE A 442 -19.00 -5.21 -38.10
C ILE A 442 -18.48 -6.03 -39.29
N LEU A 443 -18.94 -7.28 -39.39
CA LEU A 443 -18.63 -8.19 -40.49
C LEU A 443 -19.34 -7.74 -41.77
N GLN A 444 -18.58 -7.56 -42.85
CA GLN A 444 -19.08 -7.17 -44.17
C GLN A 444 -19.49 -8.38 -45.02
N HIS A 445 -20.22 -8.12 -46.10
CA HIS A 445 -20.66 -9.16 -47.05
C HIS A 445 -19.51 -9.86 -47.79
N ASP A 446 -18.40 -9.16 -48.01
CA ASP A 446 -17.24 -9.62 -48.79
C ASP A 446 -16.15 -10.26 -47.92
N GLY A 447 -16.43 -10.49 -46.64
CA GLY A 447 -15.47 -11.00 -45.66
C GLY A 447 -14.59 -9.91 -45.03
N GLY A 448 -14.75 -8.64 -45.43
CA GLY A 448 -14.12 -7.51 -44.75
C GLY A 448 -14.75 -7.20 -43.39
N GLU A 449 -14.14 -6.28 -42.65
CA GLU A 449 -14.61 -5.85 -41.33
C GLU A 449 -14.53 -4.33 -41.20
N TYR A 450 -15.52 -3.70 -40.59
CA TYR A 450 -15.41 -2.34 -40.08
C TYR A 450 -15.12 -2.40 -38.59
N VAL A 451 -14.02 -1.78 -38.15
CA VAL A 451 -13.63 -1.74 -36.73
C VAL A 451 -13.96 -0.36 -36.17
N GLY A 452 -14.60 -0.31 -35.01
CA GLY A 452 -15.00 0.93 -34.36
C GLY A 452 -16.17 0.75 -33.40
N GLU A 453 -16.37 1.72 -32.52
CA GLU A 453 -17.46 1.74 -31.54
C GLU A 453 -18.84 1.73 -32.21
N VAL A 454 -19.65 0.73 -31.88
CA VAL A 454 -21.05 0.52 -32.27
C VAL A 454 -21.97 0.72 -31.06
N PHE A 455 -21.78 -0.05 -30.00
CA PHE A 455 -22.58 0.03 -28.79
C PHE A 455 -21.87 0.73 -27.64
N GLY A 456 -20.53 0.75 -27.64
CA GLY A 456 -19.76 1.33 -26.56
C GLY A 456 -19.66 0.42 -25.34
N TRP A 457 -18.76 0.80 -24.44
CA TRP A 457 -18.40 0.00 -23.27
C TRP A 457 -19.60 -0.41 -22.42
N TYR A 458 -20.59 0.47 -22.23
CA TYR A 458 -21.75 0.18 -21.38
C TYR A 458 -22.48 -1.10 -21.80
N LEU A 459 -22.93 -1.17 -23.05
CA LEU A 459 -23.79 -2.27 -23.50
C LEU A 459 -23.02 -3.58 -23.60
N VAL A 460 -21.78 -3.55 -24.09
CA VAL A 460 -20.93 -4.73 -24.15
C VAL A 460 -20.69 -5.27 -22.73
N THR A 461 -20.22 -4.42 -21.82
CA THR A 461 -19.98 -4.81 -20.42
C THR A 461 -21.26 -5.22 -19.69
N HIS A 462 -22.41 -4.66 -20.06
CA HIS A 462 -23.70 -5.10 -19.51
C HIS A 462 -24.02 -6.55 -19.88
N GLU A 463 -23.68 -7.03 -21.08
CA GLU A 463 -23.82 -8.45 -21.44
C GLU A 463 -22.97 -9.35 -20.53
N TYR A 464 -21.72 -8.95 -20.25
CA TYR A 464 -20.85 -9.63 -19.28
C TYR A 464 -21.45 -9.61 -17.86
N TYR A 465 -21.95 -8.45 -17.41
CA TYR A 465 -22.58 -8.33 -16.09
C TYR A 465 -23.84 -9.19 -15.97
N LEU A 466 -24.69 -9.25 -17.00
CA LEU A 466 -25.88 -10.10 -16.99
C LEU A 466 -25.53 -11.58 -16.87
N ARG A 467 -24.42 -12.00 -17.49
CA ARG A 467 -23.91 -13.37 -17.49
C ARG A 467 -23.29 -13.74 -16.13
N TYR A 468 -22.41 -12.91 -15.58
CA TYR A 468 -21.61 -13.28 -14.41
C TYR A 468 -22.05 -12.63 -13.11
N ARG A 469 -22.84 -11.55 -13.13
CA ARG A 469 -23.33 -10.84 -11.93
C ARG A 469 -22.23 -10.45 -10.94
N LYS A 470 -21.04 -10.13 -11.45
CA LYS A 470 -19.88 -9.68 -10.67
C LYS A 470 -19.76 -8.16 -10.63
N PRO A 471 -19.16 -7.59 -9.58
CA PRO A 471 -18.64 -6.22 -9.64
C PRO A 471 -17.70 -6.04 -10.82
N VAL A 472 -17.74 -4.85 -11.41
CA VAL A 472 -17.06 -4.54 -12.67
C VAL A 472 -15.97 -3.51 -12.43
N MET A 473 -14.88 -3.55 -13.18
CA MET A 473 -13.91 -2.47 -13.27
C MET A 473 -13.58 -2.18 -14.73
N HIS A 474 -13.50 -0.90 -15.11
CA HIS A 474 -12.95 -0.53 -16.42
C HIS A 474 -11.42 -0.56 -16.29
N THR A 475 -10.81 -1.70 -16.61
CA THR A 475 -9.41 -1.99 -16.28
C THR A 475 -8.44 -1.40 -17.29
N GLU A 476 -8.80 -1.35 -18.57
CA GLU A 476 -7.96 -0.71 -19.57
C GLU A 476 -8.78 0.00 -20.65
N THR A 477 -8.34 1.20 -20.99
CA THR A 477 -8.80 1.95 -22.15
C THR A 477 -7.79 3.01 -22.53
N ASN A 478 -7.76 3.39 -23.80
CA ASN A 478 -7.04 4.55 -24.29
C ASN A 478 -7.53 5.01 -25.66
N GLN A 479 -6.96 6.12 -26.10
CA GLN A 479 -7.06 6.59 -27.47
C GLN A 479 -5.86 7.49 -27.81
N LYS A 480 -5.57 7.67 -29.09
CA LYS A 480 -4.50 8.54 -29.58
C LYS A 480 -4.65 9.96 -29.03
N SER A 481 -3.52 10.62 -28.79
CA SER A 481 -3.46 11.90 -28.06
C SER A 481 -4.43 13.00 -28.53
N GLN A 482 -4.79 13.05 -29.81
CA GLN A 482 -5.72 14.03 -30.37
C GLN A 482 -7.18 13.83 -29.89
N ASP A 483 -7.60 12.58 -29.69
CA ASP A 483 -8.98 12.18 -29.32
C ASP A 483 -9.07 11.69 -27.86
N ALA A 484 -7.92 11.53 -27.19
CA ALA A 484 -7.80 10.95 -25.86
C ALA A 484 -8.66 11.63 -24.78
N VAL A 485 -8.75 12.96 -24.78
CA VAL A 485 -9.57 13.70 -23.78
C VAL A 485 -11.05 13.43 -23.96
N VAL A 486 -11.54 13.44 -25.22
CA VAL A 486 -12.95 13.18 -25.52
C VAL A 486 -13.29 11.73 -25.22
N TRP A 487 -12.38 10.81 -25.55
CA TRP A 487 -12.51 9.40 -25.22
C TRP A 487 -12.59 9.15 -23.72
N LEU A 488 -11.67 9.74 -22.93
CA LEU A 488 -11.68 9.64 -21.47
C LEU A 488 -13.02 10.04 -20.87
N TRP A 489 -13.53 11.22 -21.24
CA TRP A 489 -14.82 11.68 -20.74
C TRP A 489 -15.97 10.82 -21.22
N ARG A 490 -15.92 10.29 -22.46
CA ARG A 490 -16.94 9.35 -22.97
C ARG A 490 -16.98 8.07 -22.12
N GLN A 491 -15.83 7.45 -21.87
CA GLN A 491 -15.76 6.23 -21.05
C GLN A 491 -16.20 6.52 -19.60
N TRP A 492 -15.81 7.68 -19.04
CA TRP A 492 -16.26 8.10 -17.72
C TRP A 492 -17.79 8.28 -17.63
N GLN A 493 -18.42 8.87 -18.64
CA GLN A 493 -19.89 8.99 -18.68
C GLN A 493 -20.58 7.62 -18.76
N ASN A 494 -20.03 6.66 -19.51
CA ASN A 494 -20.54 5.28 -19.52
C ASN A 494 -20.48 4.66 -18.12
N LEU A 495 -19.36 4.85 -17.39
CA LEU A 495 -19.21 4.39 -16.01
C LEU A 495 -20.25 4.99 -15.07
N LEU A 496 -20.43 6.31 -15.10
CA LEU A 496 -21.43 6.98 -14.26
C LEU A 496 -22.84 6.47 -14.55
N TYR A 497 -23.18 6.31 -15.84
CA TYR A 497 -24.46 5.79 -16.27
C TYR A 497 -24.71 4.35 -15.81
N MET A 498 -23.69 3.49 -15.89
CA MET A 498 -23.75 2.12 -15.39
C MET A 498 -24.04 2.07 -13.89
N ARG A 499 -23.36 2.91 -13.10
CA ARG A 499 -23.60 3.02 -11.66
C ARG A 499 -25.02 3.51 -11.36
N GLU A 500 -25.54 4.48 -12.12
CA GLU A 500 -26.93 4.95 -12.00
C GLU A 500 -27.95 3.82 -12.25
N ARG A 501 -27.62 2.89 -13.16
CA ARG A 501 -28.44 1.70 -13.46
C ARG A 501 -28.25 0.54 -12.47
N GLY A 502 -27.47 0.73 -11.41
CA GLY A 502 -27.26 -0.26 -10.36
C GLY A 502 -26.22 -1.33 -10.69
N ILE A 503 -25.38 -1.11 -11.71
CA ILE A 503 -24.23 -1.98 -11.96
C ILE A 503 -23.07 -1.55 -11.04
N PRO A 504 -22.51 -2.45 -10.21
CA PRO A 504 -21.45 -2.13 -9.27
C PRO A 504 -20.10 -1.99 -9.99
N VAL A 505 -19.88 -0.86 -10.66
CA VAL A 505 -18.57 -0.52 -11.22
C VAL A 505 -17.67 0.02 -10.10
N LEU A 506 -16.55 -0.63 -9.81
CA LEU A 506 -15.69 -0.35 -8.65
C LEU A 506 -14.52 0.58 -8.99
N GLY A 507 -14.03 0.56 -10.23
CA GLY A 507 -12.83 1.31 -10.61
C GLY A 507 -12.76 1.65 -12.09
N PHE A 508 -11.79 2.49 -12.42
CA PHE A 508 -11.44 2.94 -13.76
C PHE A 508 -9.93 3.15 -13.84
N THR A 509 -9.30 2.67 -14.89
CA THR A 509 -7.87 2.86 -15.16
C THR A 509 -7.64 3.22 -16.63
N TRP A 510 -6.66 4.11 -16.87
CA TRP A 510 -6.21 4.48 -18.21
C TRP A 510 -4.96 3.69 -18.57
N TYR A 511 -5.00 2.97 -19.69
CA TYR A 511 -3.84 2.25 -20.22
C TYR A 511 -3.12 3.10 -21.27
N SER A 512 -2.07 3.83 -20.98
CA SER A 512 -1.13 3.57 -19.90
C SER A 512 -0.61 4.86 -19.30
N LEU A 513 0.23 4.74 -18.28
CA LEU A 513 0.81 5.90 -17.62
C LEU A 513 1.73 6.69 -18.55
N ILE A 514 2.55 5.99 -19.35
CA ILE A 514 3.50 6.59 -20.30
C ILE A 514 3.17 6.15 -21.73
N ASP A 515 3.77 6.78 -22.73
CA ASP A 515 3.59 6.31 -24.11
C ASP A 515 4.05 4.85 -24.27
N GLN A 516 3.38 4.18 -25.19
CA GLN A 516 3.61 2.78 -25.53
C GLN A 516 4.70 2.65 -26.59
N VAL A 517 5.35 1.48 -26.68
CA VAL A 517 6.36 1.20 -27.70
C VAL A 517 5.93 0.00 -28.52
N ASP A 518 6.01 0.10 -29.85
CA ASP A 518 5.78 -0.96 -30.86
C ASP A 518 4.39 -1.62 -30.88
N TRP A 519 3.45 -1.10 -30.09
CA TRP A 519 2.04 -1.54 -30.07
C TRP A 519 1.31 -1.36 -31.41
N ASP A 520 1.75 -0.47 -32.29
CA ASP A 520 1.22 -0.37 -33.66
C ASP A 520 1.48 -1.62 -34.52
N THR A 521 2.40 -2.47 -34.09
CA THR A 521 2.66 -3.78 -34.68
C THR A 521 2.17 -4.93 -33.80
N GLU A 522 1.43 -4.64 -32.72
CA GLU A 522 1.08 -5.62 -31.68
C GLU A 522 2.33 -6.31 -31.13
N LEU A 523 3.43 -5.57 -30.91
CA LEU A 523 4.71 -6.08 -30.39
C LEU A 523 5.37 -7.17 -31.26
N ARG A 524 4.96 -7.33 -32.52
CA ARG A 524 5.54 -8.32 -33.45
C ARG A 524 6.89 -7.87 -34.00
N GLU A 525 7.17 -6.57 -33.98
CA GLU A 525 8.38 -5.97 -34.53
C GLU A 525 9.04 -5.05 -33.49
N ALA A 526 10.37 -5.16 -33.33
CA ALA A 526 11.15 -4.29 -32.44
C ALA A 526 11.58 -3.00 -33.15
N ASN A 527 10.59 -2.18 -33.53
CA ASN A 527 10.81 -0.94 -34.29
C ASN A 527 11.20 0.26 -33.41
N ASN A 528 11.09 0.15 -32.08
CA ASN A 528 11.25 1.22 -31.11
C ASN A 528 10.37 2.45 -31.41
N ARG A 529 9.19 2.22 -32.01
CA ARG A 529 8.23 3.26 -32.36
C ARG A 529 7.38 3.62 -31.16
N VAL A 530 7.41 4.90 -30.79
CA VAL A 530 6.59 5.44 -29.70
C VAL A 530 5.17 5.73 -30.19
N ASN A 531 4.20 5.17 -29.49
CA ASN A 531 2.77 5.30 -29.74
C ASN A 531 2.14 6.19 -28.65
N PRO A 532 1.57 7.38 -29.00
CA PRO A 532 1.22 8.42 -28.04
C PRO A 532 -0.14 8.20 -27.36
N PHE A 533 -0.24 7.10 -26.58
CA PHE A 533 -1.44 6.70 -25.83
C PHE A 533 -1.37 7.01 -24.33
N GLY A 534 -0.22 7.42 -23.81
CA GLY A 534 -0.01 7.59 -22.38
C GLY A 534 -0.75 8.79 -21.76
N LEU A 535 -0.91 8.80 -20.43
CA LEU A 535 -1.22 10.03 -19.67
C LEU A 535 -0.04 11.00 -19.69
N TYR A 536 1.18 10.46 -19.80
CA TYR A 536 2.44 11.17 -19.93
C TYR A 536 3.16 10.68 -21.20
N ASP A 537 4.02 11.53 -21.77
CA ASP A 537 4.93 11.10 -22.82
C ASP A 537 6.15 10.34 -22.28
N MET A 538 7.02 9.84 -23.17
CA MET A 538 8.27 9.15 -22.79
C MET A 538 9.23 10.00 -21.94
N ASN A 539 9.10 11.34 -21.99
CA ASN A 539 9.87 12.28 -21.18
C ASN A 539 9.17 12.66 -19.87
N ARG A 540 8.08 11.95 -19.52
CA ARG A 540 7.23 12.23 -18.36
C ARG A 540 6.63 13.64 -18.35
N LYS A 541 6.43 14.22 -19.53
CA LYS A 541 5.62 15.42 -19.66
C LYS A 541 4.15 14.99 -19.73
N ILE A 542 3.35 15.56 -18.84
CA ILE A 542 1.91 15.26 -18.81
C ILE A 542 1.23 15.72 -20.10
N ARG A 543 0.36 14.86 -20.63
CA ARG A 543 -0.45 15.14 -21.83
C ARG A 543 -1.80 15.74 -21.41
N PRO A 544 -2.56 16.36 -22.34
CA PRO A 544 -3.89 16.91 -22.04
C PRO A 544 -4.83 15.90 -21.38
N VAL A 545 -4.80 14.63 -21.80
CA VAL A 545 -5.58 13.56 -21.17
C VAL A 545 -5.13 13.25 -19.73
N GLY A 546 -3.83 13.39 -19.41
CA GLY A 546 -3.32 13.29 -18.05
C GLY A 546 -3.86 14.39 -17.12
N GLU A 547 -3.98 15.63 -17.61
CA GLU A 547 -4.60 16.70 -16.83
C GLU A 547 -6.11 16.48 -16.65
N ALA A 548 -6.81 15.99 -17.69
CA ALA A 548 -8.21 15.60 -17.57
C ALA A 548 -8.41 14.43 -16.59
N TYR A 549 -7.50 13.46 -16.57
CA TYR A 549 -7.54 12.34 -15.62
C TYR A 549 -7.35 12.81 -14.17
N LYS A 550 -6.43 13.75 -13.92
CA LYS A 550 -6.31 14.40 -12.60
C LYS A 550 -7.59 15.13 -12.19
N GLN A 551 -8.27 15.78 -13.13
CA GLN A 551 -9.54 16.44 -12.86
C GLN A 551 -10.61 15.42 -12.42
N ILE A 552 -10.71 14.28 -13.11
CA ILE A 552 -11.60 13.18 -12.69
C ILE A 552 -11.28 12.74 -11.26
N ILE A 553 -10.00 12.50 -10.93
CA ILE A 553 -9.61 12.09 -9.57
C ILE A 553 -10.07 13.16 -8.56
N LYS A 554 -9.77 14.43 -8.79
CA LYS A 554 -10.12 15.52 -7.87
C LYS A 554 -11.62 15.70 -7.68
N GLU A 555 -12.40 15.55 -8.74
CA GLU A 555 -13.86 15.72 -8.69
C GLU A 555 -14.58 14.53 -8.04
N TYR A 556 -13.99 13.35 -8.14
CA TYR A 556 -14.67 12.10 -7.83
C TYR A 556 -13.95 11.24 -6.77
N GLU A 557 -12.92 11.75 -6.11
CA GLU A 557 -12.21 11.06 -5.01
C GLU A 557 -13.13 10.72 -3.83
N GLU A 558 -14.19 11.51 -3.61
CA GLU A 558 -15.18 11.28 -2.54
C GLU A 558 -16.37 10.40 -2.99
N ILE A 559 -16.41 9.93 -4.24
CA ILE A 559 -17.49 9.05 -4.69
C ILE A 559 -17.39 7.69 -3.98
N SER A 560 -18.43 7.36 -3.22
CA SER A 560 -18.64 6.02 -2.67
C SER A 560 -18.61 4.95 -3.77
N VAL A 561 -17.85 3.89 -3.53
CA VAL A 561 -17.80 2.68 -4.36
C VAL A 561 -19.15 1.98 -4.42
N VAL A 562 -20.00 2.16 -3.40
CA VAL A 562 -21.37 1.62 -3.36
C VAL A 562 -22.30 2.59 -4.12
N PRO A 563 -23.03 2.13 -5.15
CA PRO A 563 -24.07 2.93 -5.79
C PRO A 563 -25.07 3.43 -4.75
N ARG A 564 -25.63 4.63 -4.93
CA ARG A 564 -26.75 5.13 -4.10
C ARG A 564 -28.03 4.35 -4.41
N SER A 565 -28.03 3.06 -4.12
CA SER A 565 -29.22 2.21 -3.98
C SER A 565 -28.84 1.14 -2.96
N GLY A 566 -29.44 1.25 -1.77
CA GLY A 566 -29.10 0.40 -0.64
C GLY A 566 -29.34 -1.07 -0.95
N ILE A 567 -28.25 -1.84 -1.02
CA ILE A 567 -28.10 -3.27 -0.71
C ILE A 567 -26.59 -3.49 -0.75
N LEU A 568 -25.97 -3.52 0.44
CA LEU A 568 -24.63 -4.00 0.81
C LEU A 568 -24.06 -3.11 1.93
N SER A 569 -24.59 -3.30 3.14
CA SER A 569 -23.81 -3.02 4.35
C SER A 569 -22.74 -4.09 4.46
N VAL A 570 -21.49 -3.75 4.19
CA VAL A 570 -20.34 -4.58 4.58
C VAL A 570 -20.04 -4.24 6.03
N THR A 571 -20.27 -5.19 6.93
CA THR A 571 -19.78 -5.19 8.32
C THR A 571 -18.31 -5.58 8.37
#